data_AF-A0A069I7F6-F1
#
_entry.id   AF-A0A069I7F6-F1
#
_cell.length_a   1.000
_cell.length_b   1.000
_cell.length_c   1.000
_cell.angle_alpha   90.00
_cell.angle_beta   90.00
_cell.angle_gamma   90.00
#
_symmetry.space_group_name_H-M   'P 1'
#
loop_
_entity.id
_entity.type
_entity.pdbx_description
1 polymer ?
#
loop_
_entity_poly.entity_id
_entity_poly.type
_entity_poly.pdbx_seq_one_letter_code
_entity_poly.pdbx_strand_id
1 'polypeptide(L)'
;MGKLGVGGLAAQIAALALLARAGTSTPLLLAFLLSQGIAAAMIAMVLWRLLPRRFRVPFAWSYGYLFAFCFLVPMAGAIVCLGSLLIARLFPGRRPTAGIGLVGLPVFVTHLISRVTHGGGARLRAQLGNTRAPLPERMTALVAMQSMPARTSSPVLRDLLADSADDVRLLAYGMLDGAEKQLTQQIMAELPRLEEALDASERGEINKRLADLHWELIYQNLVQGDVYRYTADQVERYARAALEADPDQAGLWYMRGRLALNRHEPAQARAWLERAETLGFARERTLPLLAEAAYLERDYAAVRTILLSFDSPSPLPLVRPLLRYWQS
;
A
#
# COMPACT_ATOMS: atom_id res chain seq x y z
N MET A 1 17.85 -21.55 48.59
CA MET A 1 18.65 -21.77 47.37
C MET A 1 20.14 -21.61 47.64
N GLY A 2 20.60 -20.47 48.20
CA GLY A 2 22.01 -20.26 48.54
C GLY A 2 22.63 -21.30 49.48
N LYS A 3 21.88 -21.79 50.48
CA LYS A 3 22.41 -22.76 51.48
C LYS A 3 22.88 -24.09 50.88
N LEU A 4 22.21 -24.60 49.84
CA LEU A 4 22.62 -25.85 49.17
C LEU A 4 23.82 -25.65 48.22
N GLY A 5 23.89 -24.50 47.54
CA GLY A 5 25.02 -24.16 46.68
C GLY A 5 26.29 -23.85 47.49
N VAL A 6 26.16 -23.06 48.57
CA VAL A 6 27.26 -22.76 49.50
C VAL A 6 27.71 -24.02 50.22
N GLY A 7 26.79 -24.88 50.64
CA GLY A 7 27.11 -26.20 51.22
C GLY A 7 27.84 -27.12 50.25
N GLY A 8 27.43 -27.16 48.98
CA GLY A 8 28.12 -27.91 47.94
C GLY A 8 29.54 -27.41 47.64
N LEU A 9 29.73 -26.08 47.59
CA LEU A 9 31.06 -25.48 47.41
C LEU A 9 31.97 -25.73 48.61
N ALA A 10 31.47 -25.59 49.84
CA ALA A 10 32.22 -25.89 51.06
C ALA A 10 32.62 -27.38 51.11
N ALA A 11 31.72 -28.28 50.70
CA ALA A 11 32.01 -29.70 50.59
C ALA A 11 33.06 -30.02 49.52
N GLN A 12 33.06 -29.33 48.37
CA GLN A 12 34.11 -29.49 47.35
C GLN A 12 35.48 -29.00 47.84
N ILE A 13 35.53 -27.89 48.57
CA ILE A 13 36.78 -27.37 49.16
C ILE A 13 37.31 -28.35 50.21
N ALA A 14 36.44 -28.91 51.05
CA ALA A 14 36.81 -29.95 52.01
C ALA A 14 37.31 -31.23 51.32
N ALA A 15 36.67 -31.66 50.23
CA ALA A 15 37.12 -32.79 49.43
C ALA A 15 38.49 -32.54 48.80
N LEU A 16 38.72 -31.36 48.20
CA LEU A 16 40.03 -30.98 47.65
C LEU A 16 41.12 -30.93 48.73
N ALA A 17 40.79 -30.46 49.94
CA ALA A 17 41.71 -30.48 51.08
C ALA A 17 42.03 -31.92 51.55
N LEU A 18 41.06 -32.84 51.47
CA LEU A 18 41.29 -34.26 51.72
C LEU A 18 42.20 -34.88 50.65
N LEU A 19 42.03 -34.53 49.38
CA LEU A 19 42.89 -34.98 48.28
C LEU A 19 44.33 -34.50 48.45
N ALA A 20 44.53 -33.23 48.83
CA ALA A 20 45.86 -32.67 49.09
C ALA A 20 46.59 -33.38 50.25
N ARG A 21 45.84 -34.00 51.17
CA ARG A 21 46.36 -34.78 52.29
C ARG A 21 46.40 -36.29 52.04
N ALA A 22 45.82 -36.77 50.94
CA ALA A 22 45.57 -38.19 50.71
C ALA A 22 46.84 -38.99 50.34
N GLY A 23 47.89 -38.34 49.81
CA GLY A 23 49.12 -39.02 49.39
C GLY A 23 48.83 -40.22 48.48
N THR A 24 49.41 -41.39 48.78
CA THR A 24 49.14 -42.67 48.09
C THR A 24 48.14 -43.58 48.79
N SER A 25 47.46 -43.09 49.83
CA SER A 25 46.56 -43.92 50.64
C SER A 25 45.22 -44.16 49.93
N THR A 26 44.95 -45.43 49.61
CA THR A 26 43.70 -45.87 49.00
C THR A 26 42.42 -45.50 49.77
N PRO A 27 42.35 -45.54 51.12
CA PRO A 27 41.12 -45.18 51.83
C PRO A 27 40.80 -43.68 51.78
N LEU A 28 41.81 -42.80 51.81
CA LEU A 28 41.59 -41.35 51.71
C LEU A 28 41.17 -40.95 50.29
N LEU A 29 41.65 -41.67 49.27
CA LEU A 29 41.23 -41.47 47.88
C LEU A 29 39.76 -41.89 47.66
N LEU A 30 39.33 -43.02 48.26
CA LEU A 30 37.92 -43.42 48.24
C LEU A 30 37.02 -42.42 48.98
N ALA A 31 37.45 -41.93 50.16
CA ALA A 31 36.73 -40.90 50.90
C ALA A 31 36.61 -39.59 50.10
N PHE A 32 37.67 -39.20 49.37
CA PHE A 32 37.64 -38.08 48.45
C PHE A 32 36.59 -38.28 47.35
N LEU A 33 36.62 -39.42 46.64
CA LEU A 33 35.67 -39.67 45.54
C LEU A 33 34.21 -39.65 46.00
N LEU A 34 33.92 -40.24 47.17
CA LEU A 34 32.57 -40.22 47.76
C LEU A 34 32.13 -38.80 48.14
N SER A 35 32.99 -38.05 48.83
CA SER A 35 32.69 -36.67 49.24
C SER A 35 32.52 -35.73 48.02
N GLN A 36 33.36 -35.90 47.00
CA GLN A 36 33.28 -35.15 45.74
C GLN A 36 32.02 -35.50 44.94
N GLY A 37 31.60 -36.77 44.95
CA GLY A 37 30.34 -37.22 44.35
C GLY A 37 29.13 -36.54 44.99
N ILE A 38 29.06 -36.53 46.33
CA ILE A 38 27.97 -35.87 47.06
C ILE A 38 27.96 -34.37 46.77
N ALA A 39 29.12 -33.72 46.79
CA ALA A 39 29.26 -32.29 46.53
C ALA A 39 28.84 -31.92 45.09
N ALA A 40 29.27 -32.70 44.09
CA ALA A 40 28.88 -32.52 42.70
C ALA A 40 27.38 -32.73 42.47
N ALA A 41 26.74 -33.70 43.13
CA ALA A 41 25.29 -33.92 43.06
C ALA A 41 24.50 -32.72 43.60
N MET A 42 24.93 -32.15 44.74
CA MET A 42 24.29 -30.97 45.31
C MET A 42 24.39 -29.75 44.39
N ILE A 43 25.57 -29.51 43.79
CA ILE A 43 25.80 -28.41 42.86
C ILE A 43 24.99 -28.60 41.57
N ALA A 44 24.98 -29.80 41.01
CA ALA A 44 24.22 -30.13 39.82
C ALA A 44 22.71 -29.92 40.02
N MET A 45 22.18 -30.26 41.19
CA MET A 45 20.77 -30.01 41.53
C MET A 45 20.43 -28.51 41.53
N VAL A 46 21.31 -27.66 42.05
CA VAL A 46 21.11 -26.20 42.07
C VAL A 46 21.16 -25.63 40.64
N LEU A 47 22.16 -26.04 39.85
CA LEU A 47 22.33 -25.60 38.47
C LEU A 47 21.18 -26.07 37.55
N TRP A 48 20.69 -27.31 37.73
CA TRP A 48 19.53 -27.83 36.98
C TRP A 48 18.25 -27.05 37.29
N ARG A 49 18.07 -26.60 38.55
CA ARG A 49 16.93 -25.75 38.93
C ARG A 49 17.03 -24.33 38.38
N LEU A 50 18.23 -23.84 38.07
CA LEU A 50 18.46 -22.53 37.46
C LEU A 50 18.26 -22.54 35.94
N LEU A 51 18.32 -23.71 35.29
CA LEU A 51 18.12 -23.88 33.86
C LEU A 51 16.69 -23.49 33.40
N PRO A 52 16.53 -22.87 32.21
CA PRO A 52 15.22 -22.61 31.61
C PRO A 52 14.43 -23.90 31.39
N ARG A 53 13.09 -23.85 31.50
CA ARG A 53 12.19 -25.03 31.39
C ARG A 53 12.43 -25.89 30.14
N ARG A 54 12.87 -25.28 29.03
CA ARG A 54 13.17 -25.95 27.75
C ARG A 54 14.35 -26.93 27.83
N PHE A 55 15.32 -26.70 28.70
CA PHE A 55 16.54 -27.52 28.83
C PHE A 55 16.47 -28.53 29.98
N ARG A 56 15.33 -28.62 30.69
CA ARG A 56 15.15 -29.55 31.82
C ARG A 56 14.71 -30.96 31.40
N VAL A 57 14.44 -31.15 30.10
CA VAL A 57 13.89 -32.39 29.56
C VAL A 57 14.84 -32.90 28.48
N PRO A 58 15.22 -34.20 28.49
CA PRO A 58 14.91 -35.21 29.51
C PRO A 58 15.77 -35.07 30.78
N PHE A 59 15.15 -35.26 31.96
CA PHE A 59 15.79 -35.05 33.28
C PHE A 59 17.11 -35.81 33.45
N ALA A 60 17.13 -37.10 33.10
CA ALA A 60 18.28 -37.98 33.32
C ALA A 60 19.53 -37.50 32.58
N TRP A 61 19.39 -37.05 31.33
CA TRP A 61 20.52 -36.59 30.52
C TRP A 61 21.00 -35.21 30.94
N SER A 62 20.08 -34.26 31.16
CA SER A 62 20.44 -32.90 31.57
C SER A 62 21.09 -32.87 32.96
N TYR A 63 20.54 -33.63 33.92
CA TYR A 63 21.10 -33.74 35.26
C TYR A 63 22.40 -34.56 35.26
N GLY A 64 22.44 -35.68 34.53
CA GLY A 64 23.62 -36.54 34.42
C GLY A 64 24.83 -35.81 33.82
N TYR A 65 24.61 -35.03 32.76
CA TYR A 65 25.67 -34.20 32.16
C TYR A 65 26.25 -33.21 33.17
N LEU A 66 25.38 -32.49 33.87
CA LEU A 66 25.76 -31.46 34.81
C LEU A 66 26.48 -32.03 36.05
N PHE A 67 26.01 -33.19 36.51
CA PHE A 67 26.66 -33.97 37.57
C PHE A 67 28.06 -34.43 37.13
N ALA A 68 28.17 -35.10 35.98
CA ALA A 68 29.45 -35.58 35.46
C ALA A 68 30.43 -34.42 35.28
N PHE A 69 29.98 -33.31 34.71
CA PHE A 69 30.83 -32.14 34.50
C PHE A 69 31.34 -31.52 35.82
N CYS A 70 30.48 -31.41 36.83
CA CYS A 70 30.88 -30.91 38.16
C CYS A 70 31.73 -31.91 38.96
N PHE A 71 31.61 -33.21 38.66
CA PHE A 71 32.40 -34.26 39.30
C PHE A 71 33.82 -34.33 38.73
N LEU A 72 33.96 -34.35 37.40
CA LEU A 72 35.27 -34.45 36.73
C LEU A 72 36.12 -33.19 36.87
N VAL A 73 35.50 -32.01 36.94
CA VAL A 73 36.21 -30.74 37.05
C VAL A 73 35.73 -29.98 38.30
N PRO A 74 36.31 -30.28 39.48
CA PRO A 74 35.95 -29.61 40.73
C PRO A 74 36.13 -28.09 40.63
N MET A 75 35.22 -27.31 41.22
CA MET A 75 35.12 -25.84 41.16
C MET A 75 34.95 -25.21 39.77
N ALA A 76 35.83 -25.49 38.81
CA ALA A 76 35.77 -24.84 37.49
C ALA A 76 34.51 -25.26 36.71
N GLY A 77 34.03 -26.50 36.86
CA GLY A 77 32.79 -26.95 36.23
C GLY A 77 31.57 -26.11 36.65
N ALA A 78 31.47 -25.79 37.95
CA ALA A 78 30.38 -24.96 38.47
C ALA A 78 30.45 -23.51 37.95
N ILE A 79 31.66 -22.93 37.89
CA ILE A 79 31.90 -21.56 37.42
C ILE A 79 31.53 -21.43 35.93
N VAL A 80 31.96 -22.39 35.09
CA VAL A 80 31.66 -22.41 33.65
C VAL A 80 30.16 -22.52 33.40
N CYS A 81 29.45 -23.38 34.13
CA CYS A 81 27.99 -23.52 34.00
C CYS A 81 27.23 -22.27 34.47
N LEU A 82 27.68 -21.60 35.53
CA LEU A 82 27.10 -20.34 35.98
C LEU A 82 27.34 -19.21 34.96
N GLY A 83 28.56 -19.11 34.44
CA GLY A 83 28.94 -18.11 33.44
C GLY A 83 28.14 -18.27 32.14
N SER A 84 27.98 -19.50 31.64
CA SER A 84 27.20 -19.75 30.42
C SER A 84 25.72 -19.40 30.59
N LEU A 85 25.13 -19.68 31.77
CA LEU A 85 23.76 -19.28 32.08
C LEU A 85 23.61 -17.76 32.16
N LEU A 86 24.60 -17.05 32.72
CA LEU A 86 24.61 -15.59 32.81
C LEU A 86 24.70 -14.95 31.42
N ILE A 87 25.61 -15.44 30.56
CA ILE A 87 25.75 -14.98 29.17
C ILE A 87 24.45 -15.20 28.39
N ALA A 88 23.83 -16.38 28.52
CA ALA A 88 22.55 -16.69 27.87
C ALA A 88 21.38 -15.79 28.33
N ARG A 89 21.46 -15.22 29.54
CA ARG A 89 20.47 -14.24 30.02
C ARG A 89 20.76 -12.82 29.56
N LEU A 90 22.03 -12.42 29.51
CA LEU A 90 22.43 -11.07 29.09
C LEU A 90 22.30 -10.87 27.58
N PHE A 91 22.44 -11.94 26.80
CA PHE A 91 22.32 -11.93 25.34
C PHE A 91 21.15 -12.82 24.87
N PRO A 92 19.90 -12.32 24.87
CA PRO A 92 18.77 -13.09 24.33
C PRO A 92 18.98 -13.36 22.84
N GLY A 93 18.96 -14.64 22.47
CA GLY A 93 19.16 -15.08 21.08
C GLY A 93 18.14 -14.45 20.13
N ARG A 94 18.59 -14.07 18.93
CA ARG A 94 17.72 -13.60 17.84
C ARG A 94 16.66 -14.67 17.58
N ARG A 95 15.37 -14.27 17.62
CA ARG A 95 14.27 -15.15 17.25
C ARG A 95 14.53 -15.67 15.84
N PRO A 96 14.41 -17.00 15.58
CA PRO A 96 14.47 -17.47 14.20
C PRO A 96 13.36 -16.76 13.43
N THR A 97 13.73 -16.13 12.32
CA THR A 97 12.79 -15.67 11.30
C THR A 97 11.87 -16.83 10.99
N ALA A 98 10.56 -16.65 11.21
CA ALA A 98 9.57 -17.62 10.79
C ALA A 98 9.82 -17.96 9.32
N GLY A 99 10.01 -19.25 9.02
CA GLY A 99 10.26 -19.71 7.67
C GLY A 99 9.15 -19.25 6.74
N ILE A 100 9.51 -18.88 5.52
CA ILE A 100 8.56 -18.61 4.45
C ILE A 100 7.72 -19.88 4.25
N GLY A 101 6.45 -19.82 4.61
CA GLY A 101 5.49 -20.87 4.35
C GLY A 101 5.01 -20.79 2.90
N LEU A 102 5.04 -21.91 2.19
CA LEU A 102 4.40 -22.02 0.87
C LEU A 102 2.89 -22.08 1.11
N VAL A 103 2.22 -20.95 0.92
CA VAL A 103 0.76 -20.85 0.96
C VAL A 103 0.22 -21.50 -0.32
N GLY A 104 -0.68 -22.46 -0.20
CA GLY A 104 -1.34 -23.06 -1.36
C GLY A 104 -2.06 -21.99 -2.20
N LEU A 105 -2.08 -22.14 -3.52
CA LEU A 105 -2.77 -21.18 -4.40
C LEU A 105 -4.23 -21.03 -3.92
N PRO A 106 -4.68 -19.81 -3.59
CA PRO A 106 -6.06 -19.60 -3.19
C PRO A 106 -6.99 -19.96 -4.35
N VAL A 107 -7.99 -20.81 -4.09
CA VAL A 107 -9.05 -21.08 -5.06
C VAL A 107 -9.96 -19.86 -5.11
N PHE A 108 -10.12 -19.32 -6.32
CA PHE A 108 -10.85 -18.09 -6.58
C PHE A 108 -12.35 -18.29 -6.33
N VAL A 109 -12.90 -17.60 -5.33
CA VAL A 109 -14.33 -17.68 -5.01
C VAL A 109 -15.04 -16.49 -5.65
N THR A 110 -15.70 -16.72 -6.78
CA THR A 110 -16.31 -15.69 -7.65
C THR A 110 -17.47 -14.92 -7.04
N HIS A 111 -18.07 -15.40 -5.95
CA HIS A 111 -19.29 -14.78 -5.39
C HIS A 111 -19.04 -13.71 -4.30
N LEU A 112 -17.78 -13.45 -3.91
CA LEU A 112 -17.42 -12.36 -2.99
C LEU A 112 -16.98 -11.07 -3.70
N ILE A 113 -17.39 -10.85 -4.95
CA ILE A 113 -17.18 -9.57 -5.65
C ILE A 113 -18.15 -8.53 -5.05
N SER A 114 -17.86 -8.07 -3.84
CA SER A 114 -18.34 -6.81 -3.30
C SER A 114 -17.26 -5.74 -3.55
N ARG A 115 -17.32 -5.18 -4.77
CA ARG A 115 -17.20 -3.74 -5.02
C ARG A 115 -15.95 -2.98 -4.53
N VAL A 116 -14.77 -3.60 -4.52
CA VAL A 116 -13.49 -2.87 -4.40
C VAL A 116 -12.45 -3.45 -5.36
N THR A 117 -12.64 -3.23 -6.66
CA THR A 117 -11.67 -3.60 -7.72
C THR A 117 -10.53 -2.59 -7.77
N HIS A 118 -9.68 -2.56 -6.74
CA HIS A 118 -8.35 -1.95 -6.90
C HIS A 118 -7.46 -2.97 -7.61
N GLY A 119 -7.19 -2.76 -8.91
CA GLY A 119 -6.17 -3.52 -9.67
C GLY A 119 -6.67 -4.37 -10.84
N GLY A 120 -7.97 -4.59 -11.00
CA GLY A 120 -8.52 -5.30 -12.18
C GLY A 120 -8.15 -4.61 -13.50
N GLY A 121 -8.33 -3.30 -13.56
CA GLY A 121 -7.94 -2.50 -14.72
C GLY A 121 -6.43 -2.50 -14.99
N ALA A 122 -5.60 -2.50 -13.95
CA ALA A 122 -4.14 -2.57 -14.09
C ALA A 122 -3.69 -3.93 -14.65
N ARG A 123 -4.32 -5.02 -14.21
CA ARG A 123 -4.06 -6.37 -14.73
C ARG A 123 -4.51 -6.49 -16.19
N LEU A 124 -5.71 -6.00 -16.53
CA LEU A 124 -6.20 -5.99 -17.91
C LEU A 124 -5.29 -5.17 -18.82
N ARG A 125 -4.88 -3.97 -18.38
CA ARG A 125 -3.91 -3.14 -19.11
C ARG A 125 -2.57 -3.88 -19.32
N ALA A 126 -2.04 -4.54 -18.29
CA ALA A 126 -0.80 -5.29 -18.39
C ALA A 126 -0.92 -6.50 -19.34
N GLN A 127 -2.06 -7.21 -19.30
CA GLN A 127 -2.34 -8.34 -20.18
C GLN A 127 -2.47 -7.90 -21.64
N LEU A 128 -3.14 -6.79 -21.90
CA LEU A 128 -3.31 -6.23 -23.24
C LEU A 128 -1.99 -5.69 -23.82
N GLY A 129 -1.17 -5.06 -22.97
CA GLY A 129 0.17 -4.59 -23.33
C GLY A 129 1.19 -5.70 -23.55
N ASN A 130 0.92 -6.93 -23.10
CA ASN A 130 1.77 -8.08 -23.40
C ASN A 130 1.46 -8.64 -24.79
N THR A 131 2.16 -8.11 -25.81
CA THR A 131 2.04 -8.57 -27.21
C THR A 131 2.45 -10.02 -27.42
N ARG A 132 3.18 -10.63 -26.47
CA ARG A 132 3.55 -12.06 -26.51
C ARG A 132 2.47 -13.00 -25.98
N ALA A 133 1.42 -12.47 -25.35
CA ALA A 133 0.32 -13.28 -24.85
C ALA A 133 -0.54 -13.86 -26.01
N PRO A 134 -1.15 -15.04 -25.85
CA PRO A 134 -2.04 -15.61 -26.86
C PRO A 134 -3.19 -14.66 -27.21
N LEU A 135 -3.50 -14.53 -28.51
CA LEU A 135 -4.55 -13.64 -28.99
C LEU A 135 -5.92 -13.86 -28.30
N PRO A 136 -6.41 -15.10 -28.08
CA PRO A 136 -7.70 -15.31 -27.40
C PRO A 136 -7.76 -14.75 -25.97
N GLU A 137 -6.65 -14.80 -25.23
CA GLU A 137 -6.58 -14.24 -23.88
C GLU A 137 -6.63 -12.72 -23.90
N ARG A 138 -5.92 -12.10 -24.86
CA ARG A 138 -5.93 -10.65 -25.08
C ARG A 138 -7.32 -10.17 -25.49
N MET A 139 -7.99 -10.90 -26.38
CA MET A 139 -9.37 -10.60 -26.79
C MET A 139 -10.35 -10.71 -25.61
N THR A 140 -10.19 -11.72 -24.76
CA THR A 140 -10.99 -11.85 -23.53
C THR A 140 -10.80 -10.66 -22.59
N ALA A 141 -9.55 -10.20 -22.43
CA ALA A 141 -9.25 -9.01 -21.64
C ALA A 141 -9.85 -7.74 -22.25
N LEU A 142 -9.86 -7.63 -23.58
CA LEU A 142 -10.44 -6.49 -24.31
C LEU A 142 -11.97 -6.46 -24.17
N VAL A 143 -12.65 -7.61 -24.22
CA VAL A 143 -14.09 -7.71 -23.96
C VAL A 143 -14.40 -7.34 -22.50
N ALA A 144 -13.59 -7.82 -21.54
CA ALA A 144 -13.77 -7.46 -20.13
C ALA A 144 -13.67 -5.94 -19.88
N MET A 145 -12.87 -5.22 -20.67
CA MET A 145 -12.75 -3.77 -20.60
C MET A 145 -14.03 -3.01 -21.01
N GLN A 146 -14.96 -3.60 -21.77
CA GLN A 146 -16.22 -2.92 -22.14
C GLN A 146 -17.04 -2.51 -20.93
N SER A 147 -16.96 -3.29 -19.84
CA SER A 147 -17.68 -3.02 -18.59
C SER A 147 -17.03 -1.92 -17.74
N MET A 148 -15.82 -1.49 -18.09
CA MET A 148 -15.09 -0.46 -17.35
C MET A 148 -15.57 0.94 -17.74
N PRO A 149 -15.52 1.91 -16.81
CA PRO A 149 -15.82 3.30 -17.14
C PRO A 149 -14.93 3.81 -18.29
N ALA A 150 -15.54 4.43 -19.29
CA ALA A 150 -14.87 4.96 -20.49
C ALA A 150 -13.64 5.83 -20.15
N ARG A 151 -13.73 6.67 -19.11
CA ARG A 151 -12.58 7.46 -18.63
C ARG A 151 -11.31 6.64 -18.37
N THR A 152 -11.45 5.41 -17.91
CA THR A 152 -10.32 4.51 -17.60
C THR A 152 -9.95 3.61 -18.77
N SER A 153 -10.92 3.20 -19.58
CA SER A 153 -10.70 2.30 -20.71
C SER A 153 -10.24 3.03 -21.98
N SER A 154 -10.77 4.21 -22.28
CA SER A 154 -10.44 4.95 -23.52
C SER A 154 -8.94 5.17 -23.74
N PRO A 155 -8.13 5.60 -22.74
CA PRO A 155 -6.69 5.72 -22.96
C PRO A 155 -6.02 4.39 -23.33
N VAL A 156 -6.45 3.29 -22.70
CA VAL A 156 -5.92 1.94 -22.99
C VAL A 156 -6.36 1.48 -24.38
N LEU A 157 -7.63 1.70 -24.75
CA LEU A 157 -8.15 1.35 -26.09
C LEU A 157 -7.41 2.12 -27.19
N ARG A 158 -7.04 3.39 -26.94
CA ARG A 158 -6.25 4.19 -27.87
C ARG A 158 -4.84 3.66 -28.04
N ASP A 159 -4.17 3.26 -26.95
CA ASP A 159 -2.85 2.63 -27.01
C ASP A 159 -2.89 1.37 -27.90
N LEU A 160 -4.01 0.64 -27.88
CA LEU A 160 -4.23 -0.57 -28.69
C LEU A 160 -4.54 -0.32 -30.17
N LEU A 161 -4.79 0.92 -30.60
CA LEU A 161 -4.97 1.21 -32.04
C LEU A 161 -3.67 1.00 -32.83
N ALA A 162 -2.52 1.02 -32.15
CA ALA A 162 -1.21 0.73 -32.73
C ALA A 162 -0.79 -0.75 -32.59
N ASP A 163 -1.69 -1.64 -32.12
CA ASP A 163 -1.35 -3.05 -31.89
C ASP A 163 -1.00 -3.79 -33.19
N SER A 164 -0.14 -4.80 -33.10
CA SER A 164 0.23 -5.62 -34.26
C SER A 164 -0.90 -6.54 -34.74
N ALA A 165 -1.87 -6.88 -33.87
CA ALA A 165 -2.98 -7.74 -34.23
C ALA A 165 -4.20 -6.93 -34.72
N ASP A 166 -4.66 -7.22 -35.94
CA ASP A 166 -5.77 -6.51 -36.58
C ASP A 166 -7.07 -6.59 -35.77
N ASP A 167 -7.41 -7.78 -35.24
CA ASP A 167 -8.63 -7.98 -34.45
C ASP A 167 -8.67 -7.11 -33.18
N VAL A 168 -7.51 -6.94 -32.53
CA VAL A 168 -7.36 -6.10 -31.33
C VAL A 168 -7.59 -4.64 -31.70
N ARG A 169 -6.96 -4.18 -32.80
CA ARG A 169 -7.12 -2.80 -33.29
C ARG A 169 -8.56 -2.51 -33.68
N LEU A 170 -9.20 -3.40 -34.43
CA LEU A 170 -10.55 -3.22 -34.95
C LEU A 170 -11.58 -3.19 -33.81
N LEU A 171 -11.44 -4.09 -32.84
CA LEU A 171 -12.33 -4.12 -31.69
C LEU A 171 -12.13 -2.89 -30.79
N ALA A 172 -10.89 -2.46 -30.55
CA ALA A 172 -10.61 -1.25 -29.80
C ALA A 172 -11.17 0.01 -30.49
N TYR A 173 -11.04 0.11 -31.82
CA TYR A 173 -11.65 1.17 -32.62
C TYR A 173 -13.18 1.16 -32.48
N GLY A 174 -13.83 0.00 -32.66
CA GLY A 174 -15.28 -0.12 -32.54
C GLY A 174 -15.81 0.26 -31.16
N MET A 175 -15.07 -0.05 -30.09
CA MET A 175 -15.44 0.37 -28.73
C MET A 175 -15.34 1.89 -28.53
N LEU A 176 -14.26 2.51 -29.02
CA LEU A 176 -14.09 3.97 -28.94
C LEU A 176 -15.14 4.72 -29.76
N ASP A 177 -15.34 4.30 -31.01
CA ASP A 177 -16.34 4.87 -31.92
C ASP A 177 -17.77 4.70 -31.38
N GLY A 178 -18.08 3.53 -30.79
CA GLY A 178 -19.36 3.29 -30.13
C GLY A 178 -19.62 4.26 -28.97
N ALA A 179 -18.63 4.47 -28.10
CA ALA A 179 -18.75 5.40 -26.98
C ALA A 179 -18.89 6.87 -27.43
N GLU A 180 -18.14 7.27 -28.45
CA GLU A 180 -18.25 8.61 -29.05
C GLU A 180 -19.62 8.83 -29.69
N LYS A 181 -20.10 7.86 -30.49
CA LYS A 181 -21.41 7.92 -31.15
C LYS A 181 -22.55 8.02 -30.15
N GLN A 182 -22.49 7.30 -29.03
CA GLN A 182 -23.52 7.37 -27.99
C GLN A 182 -23.67 8.78 -27.43
N LEU A 183 -22.57 9.46 -27.12
CA LEU A 183 -22.60 10.85 -26.63
C LEU A 183 -23.02 11.82 -27.73
N THR A 184 -22.50 11.66 -28.94
CA THR A 184 -22.86 12.51 -30.09
C THR A 184 -24.35 12.41 -30.41
N GLN A 185 -24.95 11.21 -30.35
CA GLN A 185 -26.40 11.04 -30.54
C GLN A 185 -27.20 11.78 -29.47
N GLN A 186 -26.78 11.75 -28.20
CA GLN A 186 -27.43 12.52 -27.14
C GLN A 186 -27.33 14.02 -27.39
N ILE A 187 -26.17 14.52 -27.85
CA ILE A 187 -26.00 15.93 -28.20
C ILE A 187 -26.95 16.31 -29.35
N MET A 188 -27.00 15.51 -30.40
CA MET A 188 -27.89 15.75 -31.55
C MET A 188 -29.38 15.73 -31.18
N ALA A 189 -29.76 14.96 -30.16
CA ALA A 189 -31.13 14.92 -29.67
C ALA A 189 -31.52 16.13 -28.80
N GLU A 190 -30.55 16.76 -28.11
CA GLU A 190 -30.79 17.94 -27.25
C GLU A 190 -30.78 19.25 -28.04
N LEU A 191 -30.08 19.33 -29.18
CA LEU A 191 -29.99 20.55 -29.98
C LEU A 191 -31.36 21.10 -30.45
N PRO A 192 -32.30 20.30 -31.01
CA PRO A 192 -33.61 20.81 -31.40
C PRO A 192 -34.41 21.38 -30.22
N ARG A 193 -34.26 20.78 -29.03
CA ARG A 193 -34.94 21.27 -27.82
C ARG A 193 -34.47 22.66 -27.43
N LEU A 194 -33.20 22.98 -27.67
CA LEU A 194 -32.67 24.34 -27.44
C LEU A 194 -33.29 25.36 -28.38
N GLU A 195 -33.56 24.97 -29.64
CA GLU A 195 -34.19 25.84 -30.65
C GLU A 195 -35.67 26.07 -30.35
N GLU A 196 -36.36 25.04 -29.84
CA GLU A 196 -37.79 25.09 -29.50
C GLU A 196 -38.08 25.73 -28.13
N ALA A 197 -37.09 25.86 -27.26
CA ALA A 197 -37.27 26.36 -25.90
C ALA A 197 -37.72 27.82 -25.88
N LEU A 198 -38.84 28.07 -25.21
CA LEU A 198 -39.50 29.38 -25.15
C LEU A 198 -39.06 30.19 -23.93
N ASP A 199 -38.73 29.51 -22.83
CA ASP A 199 -38.37 30.15 -21.57
C ASP A 199 -36.85 30.21 -21.36
N ALA A 200 -36.40 31.27 -20.68
CA ALA A 200 -34.99 31.47 -20.34
C ALA A 200 -34.48 30.40 -19.37
N SER A 201 -35.31 29.96 -18.42
CA SER A 201 -34.94 28.89 -17.48
C SER A 201 -34.79 27.54 -18.19
N GLU A 202 -35.73 27.20 -19.05
CA GLU A 202 -35.68 25.96 -19.86
C GLU A 202 -34.44 25.95 -20.77
N ARG A 203 -34.18 27.07 -21.46
CA ARG A 203 -32.96 27.24 -22.24
C ARG A 203 -31.70 27.08 -21.39
N GLY A 204 -31.70 27.60 -20.16
CA GLY A 204 -30.58 27.46 -19.21
C GLY A 204 -30.27 25.99 -18.90
N GLU A 205 -31.28 25.19 -18.57
CA GLU A 205 -31.13 23.76 -18.28
C GLU A 205 -30.67 22.95 -19.51
N ILE A 206 -31.18 23.26 -20.70
CA ILE A 206 -30.74 22.59 -21.94
C ILE A 206 -29.28 22.95 -22.26
N ASN A 207 -28.90 24.22 -22.12
CA ASN A 207 -27.51 24.65 -22.27
C ASN A 207 -26.59 23.92 -21.26
N LYS A 208 -27.01 23.78 -20.00
CA LYS A 208 -26.26 23.02 -19.00
C LYS A 208 -26.09 21.56 -19.44
N ARG A 209 -27.17 20.93 -19.92
CA ARG A 209 -27.13 19.55 -20.41
C ARG A 209 -26.17 19.38 -21.60
N LEU A 210 -26.17 20.32 -22.54
CA LEU A 210 -25.23 20.33 -23.67
C LEU A 210 -23.79 20.51 -23.21
N ALA A 211 -23.53 21.40 -22.24
CA ALA A 211 -22.22 21.59 -21.65
C ALA A 211 -21.71 20.29 -21.00
N ASP A 212 -22.56 19.61 -20.21
CA ASP A 212 -22.23 18.33 -19.58
C ASP A 212 -21.90 17.24 -20.61
N LEU A 213 -22.70 17.10 -21.68
CA LEU A 213 -22.47 16.10 -22.72
C LEU A 213 -21.16 16.34 -23.48
N HIS A 214 -20.89 17.59 -23.87
CA HIS A 214 -19.61 17.95 -24.49
C HIS A 214 -18.44 17.76 -23.51
N TRP A 215 -18.64 18.05 -22.23
CA TRP A 215 -17.63 17.81 -21.20
C TRP A 215 -17.33 16.33 -21.03
N GLU A 216 -18.34 15.45 -21.11
CA GLU A 216 -18.15 14.01 -21.01
C GLU A 216 -17.28 13.46 -22.14
N LEU A 217 -17.40 13.97 -23.36
CA LEU A 217 -16.48 13.63 -24.47
C LEU A 217 -15.02 13.92 -24.11
N ILE A 218 -14.76 15.07 -23.48
CA ILE A 218 -13.42 15.46 -23.01
C ILE A 218 -12.99 14.61 -21.81
N TYR A 219 -13.86 14.47 -20.81
CA TYR A 219 -13.57 13.80 -19.55
C TYR A 219 -13.28 12.31 -19.74
N GLN A 220 -13.94 11.68 -20.70
CA GLN A 220 -13.74 10.29 -21.08
C GLN A 220 -12.58 10.09 -22.07
N ASN A 221 -11.86 11.17 -22.43
CA ASN A 221 -10.80 11.16 -23.44
C ASN A 221 -11.27 10.56 -24.77
N LEU A 222 -12.46 10.91 -25.25
CA LEU A 222 -13.04 10.45 -26.52
C LEU A 222 -12.69 11.38 -27.71
N VAL A 223 -12.35 12.64 -27.43
CA VAL A 223 -11.91 13.62 -28.43
C VAL A 223 -10.44 14.01 -28.24
N GLN A 224 -9.73 14.32 -29.33
CA GLN A 224 -8.32 14.72 -29.34
C GLN A 224 -8.05 15.82 -30.37
N GLY A 225 -6.89 16.49 -30.26
CA GLY A 225 -6.42 17.46 -31.25
C GLY A 225 -7.43 18.58 -31.51
N ASP A 226 -7.75 18.81 -32.78
CA ASP A 226 -8.68 19.88 -33.18
C ASP A 226 -10.12 19.60 -32.74
N VAL A 227 -10.54 18.34 -32.73
CA VAL A 227 -11.88 17.95 -32.24
C VAL A 227 -12.00 18.29 -30.76
N TYR A 228 -10.95 18.03 -29.97
CA TYR A 228 -10.91 18.41 -28.56
C TYR A 228 -11.09 19.93 -28.39
N ARG A 229 -10.39 20.75 -29.19
CA ARG A 229 -10.49 22.22 -29.11
C ARG A 229 -11.90 22.69 -29.44
N TYR A 230 -12.48 22.17 -30.51
CA TYR A 230 -13.87 22.45 -30.88
C TYR A 230 -14.84 22.06 -29.75
N THR A 231 -14.70 20.86 -29.18
CA THR A 231 -15.56 20.41 -28.07
C THR A 231 -15.38 21.28 -26.83
N ALA A 232 -14.16 21.69 -26.50
CA ALA A 232 -13.90 22.57 -25.37
C ALA A 232 -14.56 23.94 -25.55
N ASP A 233 -14.54 24.48 -26.77
CA ASP A 233 -15.23 25.73 -27.10
C ASP A 233 -16.76 25.59 -27.02
N GLN A 234 -17.32 24.43 -27.37
CA GLN A 234 -18.75 24.15 -27.15
C GLN A 234 -19.08 24.07 -25.65
N VAL A 235 -18.26 23.40 -24.82
CA VAL A 235 -18.44 23.38 -23.36
C VAL A 235 -18.47 24.81 -22.82
N GLU A 236 -17.49 25.65 -23.19
CA GLU A 236 -17.43 27.05 -22.73
C GLU A 236 -18.66 27.84 -23.16
N ARG A 237 -19.08 27.70 -24.43
CA ARG A 237 -20.25 28.40 -24.98
C ARG A 237 -21.52 28.05 -24.20
N TYR A 238 -21.79 26.77 -24.03
CA TYR A 238 -23.02 26.30 -23.38
C TYR A 238 -22.98 26.51 -21.86
N ALA A 239 -21.83 26.31 -21.22
CA ALA A 239 -21.67 26.58 -19.78
C ALA A 239 -21.90 28.07 -19.47
N ARG A 240 -21.38 28.98 -20.30
CA ARG A 240 -21.63 30.42 -20.14
C ARG A 240 -23.12 30.75 -20.30
N ALA A 241 -23.77 30.23 -21.34
CA ALA A 241 -25.20 30.47 -21.57
C ALA A 241 -26.08 29.92 -20.44
N ALA A 242 -25.71 28.77 -19.86
CA ALA A 242 -26.41 28.22 -18.69
C ALA A 242 -26.19 29.08 -17.43
N LEU A 243 -24.98 29.57 -17.21
CA LEU A 243 -24.64 30.44 -16.07
C LEU A 243 -25.29 31.84 -16.16
N GLU A 244 -25.65 32.30 -17.36
CA GLU A 244 -26.44 33.52 -17.54
C GLU A 244 -27.88 33.35 -17.02
N ALA A 245 -28.42 32.14 -17.09
CA ALA A 245 -29.75 31.82 -16.54
C ALA A 245 -29.70 31.47 -15.05
N ASP A 246 -28.70 30.68 -14.63
CA ASP A 246 -28.48 30.29 -13.23
C ASP A 246 -26.98 30.33 -12.86
N PRO A 247 -26.54 31.40 -12.18
CA PRO A 247 -25.14 31.58 -11.78
C PRO A 247 -24.65 30.61 -10.68
N ASP A 248 -25.53 29.89 -9.99
CA ASP A 248 -25.19 29.10 -8.80
C ASP A 248 -24.86 27.62 -9.13
N GLN A 249 -24.61 27.33 -10.41
CA GLN A 249 -24.21 26.01 -10.89
C GLN A 249 -22.71 25.75 -10.67
N ALA A 250 -22.35 25.25 -9.49
CA ALA A 250 -20.96 24.99 -9.09
C ALA A 250 -20.16 24.12 -10.09
N GLY A 251 -20.81 23.10 -10.68
CA GLY A 251 -20.19 22.20 -11.65
C GLY A 251 -19.71 22.91 -12.92
N LEU A 252 -20.48 23.87 -13.42
CA LEU A 252 -20.13 24.63 -14.63
C LEU A 252 -18.91 25.53 -14.38
N TRP A 253 -18.85 26.20 -13.22
CA TRP A 253 -17.67 26.97 -12.82
C TRP A 253 -16.40 26.11 -12.74
N TYR A 254 -16.52 24.89 -12.20
CA TYR A 254 -15.40 23.94 -12.17
C TYR A 254 -14.95 23.54 -13.59
N MET A 255 -15.88 23.23 -14.51
CA MET A 255 -15.55 22.86 -15.89
C MET A 255 -14.82 24.01 -16.60
N ARG A 256 -15.35 25.22 -16.50
CA ARG A 256 -14.73 26.42 -17.08
C ARG A 256 -13.34 26.68 -16.50
N GLY A 257 -13.19 26.59 -15.17
CA GLY A 257 -11.89 26.74 -14.50
C GLY A 257 -10.84 25.77 -15.03
N ARG A 258 -11.23 24.50 -15.24
CA ARG A 258 -10.34 23.49 -15.82
C ARG A 258 -10.01 23.74 -17.30
N LEU A 259 -10.94 24.29 -18.10
CA LEU A 259 -10.66 24.68 -19.48
C LEU A 259 -9.73 25.91 -19.57
N ALA A 260 -9.88 26.88 -18.66
CA ALA A 260 -9.00 28.04 -18.57
C ALA A 260 -7.54 27.65 -18.29
N LEU A 261 -7.29 26.62 -17.46
CA LEU A 261 -5.94 26.09 -17.26
C LEU A 261 -5.33 25.55 -18.57
N ASN A 262 -6.11 24.82 -19.37
CA ASN A 262 -5.64 24.32 -20.66
C ASN A 262 -5.34 25.46 -21.66
N ARG A 263 -6.02 26.60 -21.51
CA ARG A 263 -5.77 27.83 -22.29
C ARG A 263 -4.63 28.69 -21.74
N HIS A 264 -3.95 28.26 -20.67
CA HIS A 264 -2.89 29.01 -19.99
C HIS A 264 -3.39 30.35 -19.42
N GLU A 265 -4.62 30.38 -18.92
CA GLU A 265 -5.26 31.54 -18.28
C GLU A 265 -5.42 31.31 -16.76
N PRO A 266 -4.32 31.24 -15.97
CA PRO A 266 -4.37 30.79 -14.58
C PRO A 266 -5.17 31.72 -13.66
N ALA A 267 -5.20 33.02 -13.93
CA ALA A 267 -5.96 33.99 -13.13
C ALA A 267 -7.48 33.77 -13.26
N GLN A 268 -7.96 33.56 -14.49
CA GLN A 268 -9.38 33.23 -14.72
C GLN A 268 -9.72 31.86 -14.15
N ALA A 269 -8.83 30.87 -14.34
CA ALA A 269 -9.01 29.55 -13.79
C ALA A 269 -9.20 29.59 -12.27
N ARG A 270 -8.33 30.31 -11.55
CA ARG A 270 -8.43 30.48 -10.11
C ARG A 270 -9.77 31.08 -9.69
N ALA A 271 -10.16 32.20 -10.30
CA ALA A 271 -11.42 32.87 -9.97
C ALA A 271 -12.64 31.95 -10.15
N TRP A 272 -12.67 31.16 -11.22
CA TRP A 272 -13.77 30.22 -11.48
C TRP A 272 -13.74 29.00 -10.55
N LEU A 273 -12.56 28.46 -10.24
CA LEU A 273 -12.42 27.34 -9.31
C LEU A 273 -12.79 27.73 -7.88
N GLU A 274 -12.37 28.92 -7.42
CA GLU A 274 -12.78 29.48 -6.13
C GLU A 274 -14.29 29.73 -6.09
N ARG A 275 -14.87 30.27 -7.17
CA ARG A 275 -16.33 30.42 -7.28
C ARG A 275 -17.04 29.06 -7.16
N ALA A 276 -16.53 28.01 -7.81
CA ALA A 276 -17.08 26.67 -7.68
C ALA A 276 -17.04 26.16 -6.23
N GLU A 277 -15.93 26.38 -5.50
CA GLU A 277 -15.83 26.04 -4.07
C GLU A 277 -16.85 26.81 -3.22
N THR A 278 -17.03 28.12 -3.45
CA THR A 278 -18.02 28.92 -2.71
C THR A 278 -19.46 28.44 -2.91
N LEU A 279 -19.74 27.81 -4.06
CA LEU A 279 -21.02 27.21 -4.40
C LEU A 279 -21.15 25.75 -3.94
N GLY A 280 -20.19 25.25 -3.15
CA GLY A 280 -20.24 23.92 -2.54
C GLY A 280 -19.63 22.79 -3.38
N PHE A 281 -18.85 23.10 -4.43
CA PHE A 281 -18.08 22.07 -5.12
C PHE A 281 -17.00 21.48 -4.21
N ALA A 282 -16.74 20.17 -4.33
CA ALA A 282 -15.80 19.46 -3.47
C ALA A 282 -14.37 20.00 -3.61
N ARG A 283 -13.86 20.59 -2.52
CA ARG A 283 -12.55 21.24 -2.45
C ARG A 283 -11.40 20.30 -2.81
N GLU A 284 -11.51 19.02 -2.47
CA GLU A 284 -10.48 18.02 -2.76
C GLU A 284 -10.24 17.85 -4.27
N ARG A 285 -11.23 18.19 -5.10
CA ARG A 285 -11.15 18.11 -6.57
C ARG A 285 -10.60 19.39 -7.20
N THR A 286 -10.75 20.54 -6.57
CA THR A 286 -10.29 21.85 -7.05
C THR A 286 -8.86 22.14 -6.60
N LEU A 287 -8.43 21.67 -5.41
CA LEU A 287 -7.09 21.92 -4.87
C LEU A 287 -5.94 21.61 -5.87
N PRO A 288 -5.91 20.47 -6.59
CA PRO A 288 -4.84 20.22 -7.55
C PRO A 288 -4.80 21.23 -8.70
N LEU A 289 -5.98 21.70 -9.14
CA LEU A 289 -6.12 22.68 -10.21
C LEU A 289 -5.76 24.10 -9.73
N LEU A 290 -6.11 24.44 -8.48
CA LEU A 290 -5.68 25.70 -7.85
C LEU A 290 -4.16 25.74 -7.65
N ALA A 291 -3.55 24.62 -7.26
CA ALA A 291 -2.11 24.49 -7.20
C ALA A 291 -1.46 24.63 -8.58
N GLU A 292 -2.05 24.04 -9.63
CA GLU A 292 -1.61 24.23 -11.02
C GLU A 292 -1.70 25.70 -11.45
N ALA A 293 -2.81 26.39 -11.15
CA ALA A 293 -2.97 27.82 -11.44
C ALA A 293 -1.88 28.67 -10.76
N ALA A 294 -1.63 28.44 -9.47
CA ALA A 294 -0.57 29.13 -8.72
C ALA A 294 0.83 28.83 -9.28
N TYR A 295 1.08 27.59 -9.70
CA TYR A 295 2.35 27.19 -10.31
C TYR A 295 2.59 27.93 -11.64
N LEU A 296 1.57 28.03 -12.49
CA LEU A 296 1.65 28.76 -13.76
C LEU A 296 1.90 30.26 -13.56
N GLU A 297 1.39 30.84 -12.48
CA GLU A 297 1.67 32.22 -12.07
C GLU A 297 3.02 32.40 -11.36
N ARG A 298 3.78 31.31 -11.15
CA ARG A 298 5.05 31.28 -10.43
C ARG A 298 4.92 31.66 -8.93
N ASP A 299 3.73 31.55 -8.36
CA ASP A 299 3.51 31.69 -6.92
C ASP A 299 3.70 30.33 -6.21
N TYR A 300 4.96 29.96 -6.03
CA TYR A 300 5.32 28.69 -5.39
C TYR A 300 4.96 28.63 -3.90
N ALA A 301 4.81 29.79 -3.23
CA ALA A 301 4.38 29.85 -1.85
C ALA A 301 2.91 29.45 -1.72
N ALA A 302 2.05 29.94 -2.63
CA ALA A 302 0.67 29.51 -2.72
C ALA A 302 0.56 28.02 -3.07
N VAL A 303 1.34 27.52 -4.05
CA VAL A 303 1.38 26.08 -4.40
C VAL A 303 1.61 25.21 -3.16
N ARG A 304 2.65 25.54 -2.38
CA ARG A 304 2.99 24.81 -1.16
C ARG A 304 1.84 24.85 -0.15
N THR A 305 1.26 26.02 0.07
CA THR A 305 0.15 26.20 1.02
C THR A 305 -1.08 25.37 0.62
N ILE A 306 -1.46 25.41 -0.66
CA ILE A 306 -2.59 24.67 -1.21
C ILE A 306 -2.36 23.15 -1.07
N LEU A 307 -1.19 22.66 -1.47
CA LEU A 307 -0.88 21.23 -1.41
C LEU A 307 -0.76 20.71 0.02
N LEU A 308 -0.24 21.51 0.96
CA LEU A 308 -0.21 21.14 2.38
C LEU A 308 -1.61 21.15 3.02
N SER A 309 -2.56 21.90 2.47
CA SER A 309 -3.96 21.88 2.92
C SER A 309 -4.75 20.66 2.47
N PHE A 310 -4.14 19.76 1.69
CA PHE A 310 -4.79 18.56 1.17
C PHE A 310 -5.02 17.51 2.27
N ASP A 311 -6.16 17.59 2.95
CA ASP A 311 -6.55 16.66 4.01
C ASP A 311 -7.45 15.53 3.45
N SER A 312 -6.85 14.65 2.65
CA SER A 312 -7.56 13.46 2.15
C SER A 312 -6.90 12.19 2.68
N PRO A 313 -7.65 11.26 3.31
CA PRO A 313 -7.10 10.01 3.81
C PRO A 313 -6.63 9.07 2.68
N SER A 314 -7.04 9.31 1.43
CA SER A 314 -6.58 8.57 0.25
C SER A 314 -6.35 9.52 -0.93
N PRO A 315 -5.22 10.25 -0.95
CA PRO A 315 -4.90 11.13 -2.07
C PRO A 315 -4.72 10.30 -3.35
N LEU A 316 -5.19 10.85 -4.46
CA LEU A 316 -5.04 10.27 -5.80
C LEU A 316 -3.59 9.83 -6.02
N PRO A 317 -3.30 8.65 -6.60
CA PRO A 317 -1.94 8.14 -6.76
C PRO A 317 -0.99 9.13 -7.46
N LEU A 318 -1.51 9.90 -8.42
CA LEU A 318 -0.76 10.94 -9.15
C LEU A 318 -0.39 12.16 -8.28
N VAL A 319 -1.16 12.44 -7.23
CA VAL A 319 -0.95 13.59 -6.33
C VAL A 319 0.06 13.27 -5.22
N ARG A 320 0.24 11.98 -4.89
CA ARG A 320 1.16 11.54 -3.82
C ARG A 320 2.62 12.01 -4.01
N PRO A 321 3.25 11.90 -5.20
CA PRO A 321 4.61 12.39 -5.39
C PRO A 321 4.70 13.92 -5.22
N LEU A 322 3.68 14.65 -5.68
CA LEU A 322 3.62 16.11 -5.53
C LEU A 322 3.56 16.51 -4.06
N LEU A 323 2.68 15.87 -3.27
CA LEU A 323 2.58 16.14 -1.83
C LEU A 323 3.92 15.90 -1.13
N ARG A 324 4.64 14.83 -1.46
CA ARG A 324 5.97 14.55 -0.87
C ARG A 324 6.99 15.63 -1.21
N TYR A 325 7.04 16.07 -2.48
CA TYR A 325 7.99 17.09 -2.92
C TYR A 325 7.80 18.42 -2.20
N TRP A 326 6.55 18.84 -1.97
CA TRP A 326 6.25 20.12 -1.32
C TRP A 326 6.24 20.05 0.22
N GLN A 327 6.27 18.83 0.78
CA GLN A 327 6.43 18.56 2.21
C GLN A 327 7.89 18.60 2.68
N SER A 328 8.85 18.20 1.82
CA SER A 328 10.28 18.29 2.10
C SER A 328 10.80 19.72 2.03
#